data_AF-A0A933C3E3-F1
#
_entry.id   AF-A0A933C3E3-F1
#
_cell.length_a   1.000
_cell.length_b   1.000
_cell.length_c   1.000
_cell.angle_alpha   90.00
_cell.angle_beta   90.00
_cell.angle_gamma   90.00
#
_symmetry.space_group_name_H-M   'P 1'
#
loop_
_entity.id
_entity.type
_entity.pdbx_description
1 polymer ?
#
loop_
_entity_poly.entity_id
_entity_poly.type
_entity_poly.pdbx_seq_one_letter_code
_entity_poly.pdbx_strand_id
1 'polypeptide(L)'
;LYLDQFFLWEEILADIPKRPFITVGFLSFLLMIPLALTSTDRIAKWMGGKRWNRLHKLVYVSAVGGVIHYLWLVKADVQRPLTYGAILAVLLGVRVWYYLKPVVERRILAARQGREPSEA
;
A
#
# COMPACT_ATOMS: atom_id res chain seq x y z
N LEU A 1 4.17 -21.93 -31.82
CA LEU A 1 4.18 -22.16 -30.36
C LEU A 1 3.74 -20.88 -29.63
N TYR A 2 2.57 -20.31 -29.98
CA TYR A 2 2.10 -19.03 -29.40
C TYR A 2 0.83 -19.19 -28.54
N LEU A 3 0.24 -20.39 -28.49
CA LEU A 3 -1.02 -20.70 -27.79
C LEU A 3 -1.01 -22.15 -27.26
N ASP A 4 0.06 -22.59 -26.59
CA ASP A 4 0.14 -23.99 -26.09
C ASP A 4 -0.66 -24.22 -24.80
N GLN A 5 -1.08 -23.15 -24.12
CA GLN A 5 -1.97 -23.21 -22.96
C GLN A 5 -3.27 -22.54 -23.38
N PHE A 6 -4.23 -23.32 -23.87
CA PHE A 6 -5.56 -22.90 -24.36
C PHE A 6 -6.44 -22.24 -23.28
N PHE A 7 -5.96 -21.19 -22.61
CA PHE A 7 -6.70 -20.52 -21.54
C PHE A 7 -7.29 -21.54 -20.55
N LEU A 8 -6.48 -22.52 -20.14
CA LEU A 8 -6.81 -23.42 -19.04
C LEU A 8 -6.73 -22.61 -17.74
N TRP A 9 -7.68 -21.68 -17.58
CA TRP A 9 -7.77 -20.76 -16.45
C TRP A 9 -7.82 -21.52 -15.14
N GLU A 10 -8.41 -22.72 -15.12
CA GLU A 10 -8.41 -23.59 -13.94
C GLU A 10 -7.01 -24.07 -13.54
N GLU A 11 -6.17 -24.50 -14.49
CA GLU A 11 -4.79 -24.92 -14.18
C GLU A 11 -3.93 -23.74 -13.73
N ILE A 12 -4.07 -22.59 -14.40
CA ILE A 12 -3.34 -21.36 -14.05
C ILE A 12 -3.75 -20.92 -12.64
N LEU A 13 -5.05 -20.86 -12.33
CA LEU A 13 -5.57 -20.45 -11.02
C LEU A 13 -5.20 -21.45 -9.92
N ALA A 14 -5.16 -22.76 -10.22
CA ALA A 14 -4.75 -23.80 -9.27
C ALA A 14 -3.26 -23.74 -8.90
N ASP A 15 -2.42 -23.17 -9.78
CA ASP A 15 -0.98 -23.00 -9.53
C ASP A 15 -0.63 -21.68 -8.81
N ILE A 16 -1.52 -20.68 -8.80
CA ILE A 16 -1.33 -19.42 -8.06
C ILE A 16 -1.08 -19.64 -6.55
N PRO A 17 -1.88 -20.43 -5.80
CA PRO A 17 -1.64 -20.63 -4.36
C PRO A 17 -0.37 -21.44 -4.07
N LYS A 18 0.11 -22.24 -5.02
CA LYS A 18 1.37 -23.00 -4.87
C LYS A 18 2.61 -22.10 -4.97
N ARG A 19 2.46 -20.86 -5.46
CA ARG A 19 3.55 -19.90 -5.67
C ARG A 19 3.22 -18.56 -5.00
N PRO A 20 3.59 -18.37 -3.71
CA PRO A 20 3.16 -17.22 -2.92
C PRO A 20 3.53 -15.86 -3.55
N PHE A 21 4.62 -15.80 -4.33
CA PHE A 21 5.01 -14.58 -5.05
C PHE A 21 4.01 -14.18 -6.14
N ILE A 22 3.40 -15.13 -6.84
CA ILE A 22 2.38 -14.85 -7.85
C ILE A 22 1.12 -14.35 -7.17
N THR A 23 0.74 -14.97 -6.05
CA THR A 23 -0.45 -14.58 -5.28
C THR A 23 -0.36 -13.14 -4.78
N VAL A 24 0.78 -12.74 -4.22
CA VAL A 24 0.99 -11.36 -3.73
C VAL A 24 0.99 -10.35 -4.87
N GLY A 25 1.64 -10.67 -6.00
CA GLY A 25 1.64 -9.82 -7.19
C GLY A 25 0.23 -9.64 -7.76
N PHE A 26 -0.51 -10.74 -7.89
CA PHE A 26 -1.88 -10.75 -8.40
C PHE A 26 -2.84 -9.98 -7.49
N LEU A 27 -2.74 -10.17 -6.17
CA LEU A 27 -3.56 -9.42 -5.22
C LEU A 27 -3.24 -7.92 -5.26
N SER A 28 -1.96 -7.56 -5.35
CA SER A 28 -1.53 -6.15 -5.47
C SER A 28 -2.08 -5.50 -6.74
N PHE A 29 -2.09 -6.24 -7.86
CA PHE A 29 -2.70 -5.83 -9.12
C PHE A 29 -4.21 -5.66 -9.01
N LEU A 30 -4.92 -6.62 -8.42
CA LEU A 30 -6.37 -6.53 -8.19
C LEU A 30 -6.74 -5.32 -7.33
N LEU A 31 -5.93 -4.98 -6.33
CA LEU A 31 -6.11 -3.77 -5.52
C LEU A 31 -5.91 -2.48 -6.33
N MET A 32 -5.07 -2.49 -7.38
CA MET A 32 -4.90 -1.31 -8.24
C MET A 32 -6.11 -1.04 -9.15
N ILE A 33 -6.89 -2.06 -9.52
CA ILE A 33 -8.08 -1.91 -10.38
C ILE A 33 -9.09 -0.89 -9.83
N PRO A 34 -9.60 -1.02 -8.59
CA PRO A 34 -10.54 -0.04 -8.05
C PRO A 34 -9.91 1.34 -7.88
N LEU A 35 -8.60 1.42 -7.63
CA LEU A 35 -7.89 2.70 -7.53
C LEU A 35 -7.84 3.41 -8.88
N ALA A 36 -7.51 2.69 -9.95
CA ALA A 36 -7.48 3.21 -11.30
C ALA A 36 -8.88 3.67 -11.74
N LEU A 37 -9.91 2.86 -11.49
CA LEU A 37 -11.31 3.20 -11.83
C LEU A 37 -11.81 4.42 -11.04
N THR A 38 -11.32 4.65 -9.83
CA THR A 38 -11.74 5.76 -8.96
C THR A 38 -10.80 6.97 -9.03
N SER A 39 -9.85 6.98 -9.98
CA SER A 39 -8.91 8.09 -10.19
C SER A 39 -9.54 9.33 -10.84
N THR A 40 -10.75 9.20 -11.38
CA THR A 40 -11.48 10.31 -12.02
C THR A 40 -12.15 11.22 -11.00
N ASP A 41 -11.95 12.54 -11.14
CA ASP A 41 -12.54 13.58 -10.27
C ASP A 41 -14.05 13.46 -10.09
N ARG A 42 -14.77 13.04 -11.15
CA ARG A 42 -16.22 12.85 -11.11
C ARG A 42 -16.62 11.77 -10.09
N ILE A 43 -15.86 10.67 -10.03
CA ILE A 43 -16.11 9.55 -9.12
C ILE A 43 -15.70 9.92 -7.70
N ALA A 44 -14.57 10.63 -7.54
CA ALA A 44 -14.12 11.16 -6.25
C ALA A 44 -15.16 12.09 -5.60
N LYS A 45 -15.73 13.02 -6.40
CA LYS A 45 -16.79 13.94 -5.95
C LYS A 45 -18.09 13.21 -5.59
N TRP A 46 -18.49 12.22 -6.39
CA TRP A 46 -19.72 11.45 -6.16
C TRP A 46 -19.65 10.55 -4.90
N MET A 47 -18.51 9.89 -4.66
CA MET A 47 -18.34 8.96 -3.54
C MET A 47 -18.15 9.67 -2.18
N GLY A 48 -17.78 10.96 -2.23
CA GLY A 48 -17.43 11.77 -1.09
C GLY A 48 -15.97 11.56 -0.67
N GLY A 49 -15.25 12.66 -0.45
CA GLY A 49 -13.80 12.67 -0.21
C GLY A 49 -13.33 11.76 0.94
N LYS A 50 -14.16 11.53 1.96
CA LYS A 50 -13.83 10.68 3.11
C LYS A 50 -13.76 9.19 2.75
N ARG A 51 -14.71 8.69 1.95
CA ARG A 51 -14.74 7.29 1.48
C ARG A 51 -13.68 7.07 0.39
N TRP A 52 -13.56 8.02 -0.53
CA TRP A 52 -12.54 8.02 -1.57
C TRP A 52 -11.12 7.95 -0.98
N ASN A 53 -10.84 8.76 0.04
CA ASN A 53 -9.54 8.75 0.72
C ASN A 53 -9.28 7.42 1.45
N ARG A 54 -10.31 6.77 2.02
CA ARG A 54 -10.15 5.44 2.63
C ARG A 54 -9.82 4.37 1.58
N LEU A 55 -10.46 4.42 0.41
CA LEU A 55 -10.17 3.50 -0.70
C LEU A 55 -8.75 3.74 -1.24
N HIS A 56 -8.36 5.00 -1.42
CA HIS A 56 -7.03 5.34 -1.94
C HIS A 56 -5.88 4.98 -0.99
N LYS A 57 -6.13 4.76 0.30
CA LYS A 57 -5.12 4.20 1.22
C LYS A 57 -4.67 2.78 0.84
N LEU A 58 -5.43 2.07 0.02
CA LEU A 58 -5.01 0.76 -0.51
C LEU A 58 -3.73 0.87 -1.37
N VAL A 59 -3.40 2.06 -1.88
CA VAL A 59 -2.14 2.28 -2.63
C VAL A 59 -0.92 1.87 -1.81
N TYR A 60 -0.95 2.08 -0.49
CA TYR A 60 0.15 1.70 0.39
C TYR A 60 0.27 0.18 0.49
N VAL A 61 -0.86 -0.53 0.53
CA VAL A 61 -0.90 -2.00 0.55
C VAL A 61 -0.38 -2.54 -0.78
N SER A 62 -0.85 -2.01 -1.92
CA SER A 62 -0.37 -2.40 -3.25
C SER A 62 1.12 -2.11 -3.44
N ALA A 63 1.63 -0.98 -2.95
CA ALA A 63 3.04 -0.62 -3.08
C ALA A 63 3.95 -1.59 -2.28
N VAL A 64 3.57 -1.90 -1.04
CA VAL A 64 4.30 -2.88 -0.21
C VAL A 64 4.22 -4.27 -0.83
N GLY A 65 3.04 -4.69 -1.28
CA GLY A 65 2.85 -5.96 -1.98
C GLY A 65 3.68 -6.08 -3.26
N GLY A 66 3.82 -5.00 -4.03
CA GLY A 66 4.69 -4.95 -5.21
C GLY A 66 6.17 -5.14 -4.90
N VAL A 67 6.68 -4.52 -3.83
CA VAL A 67 8.07 -4.72 -3.38
C VAL A 67 8.29 -6.16 -2.91
N ILE A 68 7.36 -6.73 -2.14
CA ILE A 68 7.44 -8.13 -1.68
C ILE A 68 7.39 -9.09 -2.87
N HIS A 69 6.50 -8.86 -3.83
CA HIS A 69 6.42 -9.64 -5.07
C HIS A 69 7.75 -9.65 -5.81
N TYR A 70 8.38 -8.47 -5.97
CA TYR A 70 9.66 -8.35 -6.67
C TYR A 70 10.83 -8.96 -5.89
N LEU A 71 10.83 -8.83 -4.56
CA LEU A 71 11.83 -9.47 -3.70
C LEU A 71 11.80 -10.99 -3.82
N TRP A 72 10.62 -11.61 -3.82
CA TRP A 72 10.52 -13.07 -3.98
C TRP A 72 10.75 -13.56 -5.40
N LEU A 73 10.61 -12.69 -6.40
CA LEU A 73 10.88 -13.04 -7.80
C LEU A 73 12.38 -13.20 -8.05
N VAL A 74 13.22 -12.36 -7.45
CA VAL A 74 14.65 -12.33 -7.76
C VAL A 74 15.43 -13.32 -6.91
N LYS A 75 16.07 -14.30 -7.57
CA LYS A 75 16.84 -15.36 -6.89
C LYS A 75 18.31 -15.06 -6.65
N ALA A 76 18.89 -14.07 -7.33
CA ALA A 76 20.34 -13.82 -7.30
C ALA A 76 20.72 -12.34 -7.04
N ASP A 77 20.02 -11.38 -7.65
CA ASP A 77 20.34 -9.94 -7.49
C ASP A 77 19.27 -9.18 -6.70
N VAL A 78 19.37 -9.23 -5.38
CA VAL A 78 18.45 -8.53 -4.48
C VAL A 78 18.69 -7.01 -4.40
N GLN A 79 19.75 -6.45 -5.03
CA GLN A 79 20.04 -5.02 -4.92
C GLN A 79 18.92 -4.14 -5.48
N ARG A 80 18.38 -4.49 -6.66
CA ARG A 80 17.30 -3.70 -7.29
C ARG A 80 16.02 -3.73 -6.45
N PRO A 81 15.50 -4.90 -6.00
CA PRO A 81 14.37 -4.95 -5.10
C PRO A 81 14.57 -4.16 -3.80
N LEU A 82 15.76 -4.26 -3.20
CA LEU A 82 16.07 -3.54 -1.96
C LEU A 82 16.13 -2.03 -2.17
N THR A 83 16.64 -1.56 -3.30
CA THR A 83 16.67 -0.14 -3.65
C THR A 83 15.24 0.41 -3.74
N TYR A 84 14.33 -0.29 -4.43
CA TYR A 84 12.92 0.11 -4.50
C TYR A 84 12.23 0.04 -3.14
N GLY A 85 12.52 -0.99 -2.34
CA GLY A 85 12.03 -1.10 -0.97
C GLY A 85 12.51 0.04 -0.08
N ALA A 86 13.78 0.45 -0.20
CA ALA A 86 14.36 1.56 0.56
C ALA A 86 13.71 2.90 0.18
N ILE A 87 13.54 3.16 -1.12
CA ILE A 87 12.85 4.37 -1.60
C ILE A 87 11.41 4.39 -1.06
N LEU A 88 10.69 3.27 -1.17
CA LEU A 88 9.33 3.15 -0.66
C LEU A 88 9.28 3.38 0.86
N ALA A 89 10.21 2.79 1.62
CA ALA A 89 10.29 2.94 3.07
C ALA A 89 10.54 4.41 3.47
N VAL A 90 11.43 5.12 2.77
CA VAL A 90 11.67 6.54 3.00
C VAL A 90 10.41 7.36 2.73
N LEU A 91 9.76 7.15 1.57
CA LEU A 91 8.56 7.89 1.20
C LEU A 91 7.41 7.65 2.19
N LEU A 92 7.19 6.40 2.60
CA LEU A 92 6.18 6.06 3.60
C LEU A 92 6.56 6.59 4.99
N GLY A 93 7.83 6.55 5.36
CA GLY A 93 8.34 7.09 6.61
C GLY A 93 8.09 8.59 6.74
N VAL A 94 8.41 9.36 5.69
CA VAL A 94 8.11 10.79 5.60
C VAL A 94 6.60 11.03 5.71
N ARG A 95 5.77 10.24 5.03
CA ARG A 95 4.31 10.35 5.09
C ARG A 95 3.77 10.10 6.50
N VAL A 96 4.26 9.07 7.18
CA VAL A 96 3.89 8.72 8.57
C VAL A 96 4.33 9.81 9.53
N TRP A 97 5.53 10.36 9.35
CA TRP A 97 6.04 11.48 10.15
C TRP A 97 5.11 12.69 10.08
N TYR A 98 4.73 13.14 8.89
CA TYR A 98 3.79 14.26 8.73
C TYR A 98 2.40 13.97 9.31
N TYR A 99 1.94 12.72 9.24
CA TYR A 99 0.66 12.33 9.82
C TYR A 99 0.69 12.31 11.36
N LEU A 100 1.80 11.86 11.96
CA LEU A 100 1.93 11.72 13.41
C LEU A 100 2.35 13.02 14.12
N LYS A 101 3.11 13.90 13.47
CA LYS A 101 3.56 15.20 14.03
C LYS A 101 2.45 15.98 14.75
N PRO A 102 1.28 16.28 14.14
CA PRO A 102 0.22 17.04 14.81
C PRO A 102 -0.47 16.26 15.93
N VAL A 103 -0.49 14.92 15.87
CA VAL A 103 -1.10 14.08 16.91
C VAL A 103 -0.20 14.05 18.15
N VAL A 104 1.11 13.93 17.96
CA VAL A 104 2.11 13.95 19.03
C VAL A 104 2.15 15.34 19.68
N GLU A 105 2.17 16.41 18.89
CA GLU A 105 2.14 17.80 19.39
C GLU A 105 0.91 18.06 20.26
N ARG A 106 -0.30 17.67 19.81
CA ARG A 106 -1.53 17.82 20.60
C ARG A 106 -1.49 17.05 21.91
N ARG A 107 -0.94 15.83 21.91
CA ARG A 107 -0.80 15.01 23.13
C ARG A 107 0.20 15.62 24.12
N ILE A 108 1.33 16.14 23.62
CA ILE A 108 2.33 16.81 24.45
C ILE A 108 1.75 18.10 25.05
N LEU A 109 1.02 18.89 24.27
CA LEU A 109 0.36 20.11 24.75
C LEU A 109 -0.73 19.81 25.79
N ALA A 110 -1.57 18.80 25.55
CA ALA A 110 -2.58 18.37 26.52
C ALA A 110 -1.97 17.83 27.83
N ALA A 111 -0.85 17.08 27.73
CA ALA A 111 -0.11 16.61 28.89
C ALA A 111 0.60 17.75 29.67
N ARG A 112 0.95 18.85 28.99
CA ARG A 112 1.46 20.08 29.62
C ARG A 112 0.35 20.88 30.29
N GLN A 113 -0.81 21.03 29.66
CA GLN A 113 -1.97 21.75 30.23
C GLN A 113 -2.57 21.03 31.45
N GLY A 114 -2.57 19.69 31.47
CA GLY A 114 -2.98 18.93 32.65
C GLY A 114 -1.95 18.93 33.80
N ARG A 115 -0.76 19.54 33.59
CA ARG A 115 0.27 19.76 34.62
C ARG A 115 0.31 21.19 35.13
N GLU A 116 -0.44 22.12 34.56
CA GLU A 116 -0.59 23.45 35.19
C GLU A 116 -1.41 23.25 36.48
N PRO A 117 -0.83 23.53 37.66
CA PRO A 117 -1.53 23.32 38.90
C PRO A 117 -2.69 24.31 38.98
N SER A 118 -3.83 23.82 39.46
CA SER A 118 -5.02 24.58 39.88
C SER A 118 -4.73 25.52 41.07
N GLU A 119 -3.51 26.03 41.18
CA GLU A 119 -2.98 26.85 42.27
C GLU A 119 -2.70 28.26 41.75
N ALA A 120 -3.76 29.04 41.57
CA ALA A 120 -3.74 30.49 41.61
C ALA A 120 -5.09 30.98 42.13
#